data_AF-A0A7G1IBY3-F1
#
_entry.id   AF-A0A7G1IBY3-F1
#
_cell.length_a   1.000
_cell.length_b   1.000
_cell.length_c   1.000
_cell.angle_alpha   90.00
_cell.angle_beta   90.00
_cell.angle_gamma   90.00
#
_symmetry.space_group_name_H-M   'P 1'
#
loop_
_entity.id
_entity.type
_entity.pdbx_description
1 polymer ?
#
loop_
_entity_poly.entity_id
_entity_poly.type
_entity_poly.pdbx_seq_one_letter_code
_entity_poly.pdbx_strand_id
1 'polypeptide(L)'
;MLADLGVRTFADLRTGDEPEQFAWSLVVTASDLSRRRLVRIPWDLDSYGIDPDDFSVARAVHASSAIPFVFEPVRVAGATWVDGALLSNFPVGLFDRSDGGPEWPTFGIRLSSRPGIPPTHPVHGPVSLGIAAVETLVSNQDNAYIDDPCTVRRTIFVPADEISPIDFDITAEQREALYQRGLQAGQEFLQTWNYQDYIAACGGPAKPLV
;
A
#
# COMPACT_ATOMS: atom_id res chain seq x y z
N MET A 1 4.08 -16.69 13.32
CA MET A 1 4.95 -15.70 12.65
C MET A 1 5.16 -16.11 11.19
N LEU A 2 5.58 -15.20 10.29
CA LEU A 2 5.84 -15.53 8.87
C LEU A 2 6.83 -16.68 8.69
N ALA A 3 7.84 -16.77 9.56
CA ALA A 3 8.82 -17.85 9.54
C ALA A 3 8.20 -19.24 9.78
N ASP A 4 7.10 -19.33 10.51
CA ASP A 4 6.37 -20.60 10.74
C ASP A 4 5.62 -21.05 9.48
N LEU A 5 5.38 -20.11 8.54
CA LEU A 5 4.83 -20.37 7.22
C LEU A 5 5.92 -20.51 6.15
N GLY A 6 7.20 -20.59 6.54
CA GLY A 6 8.33 -20.75 5.63
C GLY A 6 8.79 -19.47 4.93
N VAL A 7 8.28 -18.30 5.31
CA VAL A 7 8.64 -17.02 4.66
C VAL A 7 9.60 -16.22 5.54
N ARG A 8 10.80 -15.96 5.02
CA ARG A 8 11.84 -15.12 5.69
C ARG A 8 12.41 -14.06 4.78
N THR A 9 12.72 -14.44 3.55
CA THR A 9 13.37 -13.62 2.53
C THR A 9 12.53 -13.58 1.26
N PHE A 10 12.84 -12.67 0.34
CA PHE A 10 12.12 -12.61 -0.94
C PHE A 10 12.40 -13.83 -1.82
N ALA A 11 13.50 -14.57 -1.60
CA ALA A 11 13.72 -15.88 -2.24
C ALA A 11 12.54 -16.85 -2.02
N ASP A 12 11.97 -16.84 -0.80
CA ASP A 12 10.84 -17.70 -0.41
C ASP A 12 9.53 -17.32 -1.11
N LEU A 13 9.49 -16.16 -1.79
CA LEU A 13 8.31 -15.59 -2.44
C LEU A 13 8.43 -15.54 -3.97
N ARG A 14 9.44 -16.21 -4.54
CA ARG A 14 9.59 -16.32 -6.00
C ARG A 14 8.41 -17.05 -6.63
N THR A 15 7.85 -16.49 -7.70
CA THR A 15 6.75 -17.08 -8.49
C THR A 15 7.25 -17.78 -9.75
N GLY A 16 8.40 -17.34 -10.28
CA GLY A 16 8.90 -17.75 -11.59
C GLY A 16 8.23 -17.02 -12.77
N ASP A 17 7.39 -16.03 -12.49
CA ASP A 17 6.74 -15.21 -13.50
C ASP A 17 7.71 -14.22 -14.15
N GLU A 18 7.45 -13.93 -15.42
CA GLU A 18 8.08 -12.84 -16.18
C GLU A 18 7.03 -11.78 -16.55
N PRO A 19 7.42 -10.51 -16.78
CA PRO A 19 8.76 -9.94 -16.56
C PRO A 19 9.18 -9.95 -15.07
N GLU A 20 10.48 -9.82 -14.81
CA GLU A 20 11.10 -9.84 -13.46
C GLU A 20 10.32 -9.08 -12.37
N GLN A 21 9.66 -7.96 -12.69
CA GLN A 21 8.81 -7.24 -11.73
C GLN A 21 7.69 -8.11 -11.11
N PHE A 22 7.23 -9.17 -11.78
CA PHE A 22 6.23 -10.11 -11.27
C PHE A 22 6.84 -11.41 -10.73
N ALA A 23 8.18 -11.52 -10.71
CA ALA A 23 8.88 -12.73 -10.26
C ALA A 23 8.74 -12.99 -8.75
N TRP A 24 8.06 -12.11 -8.00
CA TRP A 24 7.76 -12.27 -6.59
C TRP A 24 6.27 -12.06 -6.31
N SER A 25 5.73 -12.84 -5.36
CA SER A 25 4.32 -12.77 -4.97
C SER A 25 4.00 -11.61 -4.02
N LEU A 26 5.01 -10.83 -3.62
CA LEU A 26 4.88 -9.71 -2.71
C LEU A 26 5.76 -8.56 -3.17
N VAL A 27 5.19 -7.36 -3.16
CA VAL A 27 5.93 -6.11 -3.34
C VAL A 27 5.51 -5.18 -2.21
N VAL A 28 6.51 -4.60 -1.54
CA VAL A 28 6.32 -3.71 -0.40
C VAL A 28 6.91 -2.35 -0.74
N THR A 29 6.21 -1.27 -0.42
CA THR A 29 6.72 0.09 -0.67
C THR A 29 7.32 0.71 0.59
N ALA A 30 8.36 1.51 0.40
CA ALA A 30 8.93 2.36 1.45
C ALA A 30 9.34 3.71 0.85
N SER A 31 9.46 4.72 1.70
CA SER A 31 9.92 6.05 1.28
C SER A 31 11.39 6.23 1.69
N ASP A 32 12.28 6.38 0.72
CA ASP A 32 13.69 6.71 0.98
C ASP A 32 13.81 8.22 1.19
N LEU A 33 14.02 8.63 2.45
CA LEU A 33 14.21 10.04 2.81
C LEU A 33 15.57 10.58 2.37
N SER A 34 16.58 9.73 2.30
CA SER A 34 17.94 10.10 1.90
C SER A 34 18.02 10.42 0.40
N ARG A 35 17.28 9.67 -0.43
CA ARG A 35 17.23 9.83 -1.89
C ARG A 35 15.94 10.48 -2.40
N ARG A 36 14.98 10.76 -1.52
CA ARG A 36 13.67 11.38 -1.82
C ARG A 36 12.90 10.63 -2.91
N ARG A 37 12.81 9.30 -2.80
CA ARG A 37 12.15 8.46 -3.79
C ARG A 37 11.36 7.33 -3.16
N LEU A 38 10.35 6.85 -3.87
CA LEU A 38 9.69 5.59 -3.55
C LEU A 38 10.66 4.43 -3.82
N VAL A 39 10.63 3.46 -2.91
CA VAL A 39 11.33 2.17 -3.03
C VAL A 39 10.28 1.09 -3.13
N ARG A 40 10.34 0.28 -4.19
CA ARG A 40 9.51 -0.90 -4.40
C ARG A 40 10.39 -2.11 -4.12
N ILE A 41 10.12 -2.78 -3.02
CA ILE A 41 10.90 -3.92 -2.54
C ILE A 41 10.19 -5.19 -3.04
N PRO A 42 10.85 -6.07 -3.81
CA PRO A 42 12.31 -6.15 -3.94
C PRO A 42 12.92 -5.45 -5.18
N TRP A 43 12.10 -4.95 -6.11
CA TRP A 43 12.54 -4.47 -7.44
C TRP A 43 13.65 -3.41 -7.44
N ASP A 44 13.68 -2.54 -6.44
CA ASP A 44 14.62 -1.43 -6.35
C ASP A 44 15.89 -1.76 -5.55
N LEU A 45 16.04 -2.99 -5.02
CA LEU A 45 17.13 -3.38 -4.13
C LEU A 45 18.51 -3.34 -4.78
N ASP A 46 18.61 -3.62 -6.08
CA ASP A 46 19.85 -3.51 -6.85
C ASP A 46 20.47 -2.12 -6.78
N SER A 47 19.66 -1.07 -6.72
CA SER A 47 20.12 0.31 -6.56
C SER A 47 20.77 0.60 -5.19
N TYR A 48 20.67 -0.35 -4.26
CA TYR A 48 21.32 -0.36 -2.95
C TYR A 48 22.44 -1.40 -2.87
N GLY A 49 22.74 -2.12 -3.96
CA GLY A 49 23.75 -3.17 -4.02
C GLY A 49 23.38 -4.41 -3.21
N ILE A 50 22.09 -4.71 -3.12
CA ILE A 50 21.55 -5.83 -2.35
C ILE A 50 20.84 -6.76 -3.32
N ASP A 51 21.16 -8.06 -3.25
CA ASP A 51 20.40 -9.09 -3.97
C ASP A 51 18.95 -9.12 -3.43
N PRO A 52 17.94 -8.95 -4.29
CA PRO A 52 16.54 -9.16 -3.96
C PRO A 52 16.26 -10.36 -3.06
N ASP A 53 16.83 -11.51 -3.39
CA ASP A 53 16.48 -12.79 -2.78
C ASP A 53 17.07 -12.94 -1.37
N ASP A 54 18.11 -12.19 -1.03
CA ASP A 54 18.71 -12.15 0.31
C ASP A 54 17.96 -11.23 1.29
N PHE A 55 17.09 -10.36 0.80
CA PHE A 55 16.47 -9.34 1.64
C PHE A 55 15.33 -9.89 2.48
N SER A 56 15.27 -9.51 3.76
CA SER A 56 14.24 -9.99 4.69
C SER A 56 12.88 -9.34 4.40
N VAL A 57 11.85 -10.18 4.27
CA VAL A 57 10.46 -9.76 4.12
C VAL A 57 9.99 -8.96 5.34
N ALA A 58 10.32 -9.44 6.55
CA ALA A 58 9.98 -8.74 7.79
C ALA A 58 10.62 -7.34 7.88
N ARG A 59 11.85 -7.19 7.37
CA ARG A 59 12.53 -5.89 7.32
C ARG A 59 11.88 -4.95 6.30
N ALA A 60 11.43 -5.47 5.16
CA ALA A 60 10.69 -4.69 4.17
C ALA A 60 9.36 -4.17 4.74
N VAL A 61 8.59 -5.06 5.39
CA VAL A 61 7.32 -4.70 6.05
C VAL A 61 7.57 -3.68 7.17
N HIS A 62 8.61 -3.85 7.99
CA HIS A 62 8.96 -2.87 9.01
C HIS A 62 9.25 -1.50 8.40
N ALA A 63 10.03 -1.42 7.31
CA ALA A 63 10.29 -0.16 6.62
C ALA A 63 9.00 0.49 6.11
N SER A 64 8.09 -0.31 5.53
CA SER A 64 6.81 0.14 4.99
C SER A 64 5.83 0.66 6.03
N SER A 65 5.99 0.30 7.30
CA SER A 65 5.12 0.73 8.40
C SER A 65 5.83 1.63 9.41
N ALA A 66 7.06 2.09 9.10
CA ALA A 66 7.86 2.92 9.98
C ALA A 66 7.43 4.40 9.88
N ILE A 67 6.23 4.71 10.39
CA ILE A 67 5.69 6.07 10.42
C ILE A 67 6.65 6.99 11.17
N PRO A 68 7.15 8.08 10.56
CA PRO A 68 8.06 9.00 11.21
C PRO A 68 7.51 9.51 12.55
N PHE A 69 8.41 9.69 13.53
CA PHE A 69 8.11 10.10 14.91
C PHE A 69 7.33 9.09 15.76
N VAL A 70 6.81 8.01 15.18
CA VAL A 70 6.10 6.93 15.90
C VAL A 70 6.99 5.68 15.99
N PHE A 71 7.61 5.29 14.88
CA PHE A 71 8.46 4.10 14.79
C PHE A 71 9.89 4.43 14.35
N GLU A 72 10.83 3.54 14.67
CA GLU A 72 12.23 3.68 14.26
C GLU A 72 12.37 3.44 12.75
N PRO A 73 13.04 4.34 12.00
CA PRO A 73 13.27 4.13 10.57
C PRO A 73 14.21 2.96 10.30
N VAL A 74 14.04 2.32 9.14
CA VAL A 74 14.94 1.24 8.71
C VAL A 74 16.09 1.82 7.90
N ARG A 75 17.33 1.57 8.33
CA ARG A 75 18.53 1.93 7.56
C ARG A 75 18.93 0.83 6.60
N VAL A 76 19.08 1.12 5.32
CA VAL A 76 19.49 0.17 4.28
C VAL A 76 20.58 0.80 3.42
N ALA A 77 21.78 0.20 3.39
CA ALA A 77 22.93 0.69 2.63
C ALA A 77 23.21 2.21 2.82
N GLY A 78 23.04 2.71 4.06
CA GLY A 78 23.22 4.13 4.41
C GLY A 78 22.03 5.04 4.09
N ALA A 79 21.01 4.56 3.37
CA ALA A 79 19.75 5.26 3.18
C ALA A 79 18.80 5.04 4.37
N THR A 80 17.94 6.03 4.64
CA THR A 80 16.94 5.98 5.71
C THR A 80 15.56 5.79 5.07
N TRP A 81 14.96 4.63 5.30
CA TRP A 81 13.62 4.29 4.82
C TRP A 81 12.60 4.43 5.94
N VAL A 82 11.44 4.97 5.58
CA VAL A 82 10.27 5.13 6.42
C VAL A 82 9.03 4.67 5.66
N ASP A 83 7.87 4.78 6.31
CA ASP A 83 6.57 4.40 5.77
C ASP A 83 6.37 4.78 4.29
N GLY A 84 5.89 3.81 3.51
CA GLY A 84 5.65 3.97 2.07
C GLY A 84 4.55 4.97 1.74
N ALA A 85 3.61 5.19 2.67
CA ALA A 85 2.46 6.07 2.50
C ALA A 85 2.85 7.54 2.31
N LEU A 86 4.05 7.96 2.75
CA LEU A 86 4.56 9.31 2.51
C LEU A 86 4.69 9.65 1.01
N LEU A 87 5.01 8.66 0.16
CA LEU A 87 5.23 8.88 -1.27
C LEU A 87 4.23 8.11 -2.15
N SER A 88 3.67 7.00 -1.67
CA SER A 88 2.65 6.24 -2.38
C SER A 88 1.77 5.44 -1.42
N ASN A 89 0.65 6.05 -1.01
CA ASN A 89 -0.31 5.44 -0.09
C ASN A 89 -1.23 4.40 -0.74
N PHE A 90 -1.38 4.41 -2.07
CA PHE A 90 -2.22 3.44 -2.78
C PHE A 90 -1.61 3.02 -4.12
N PRO A 91 -0.54 2.19 -4.10
CA PRO A 91 0.21 1.81 -5.30
C PRO A 91 -0.47 0.68 -6.10
N VAL A 92 -1.80 0.72 -6.27
CA VAL A 92 -2.57 -0.37 -6.93
C VAL A 92 -2.08 -0.65 -8.35
N GLY A 93 -1.63 0.38 -9.07
CA GLY A 93 -1.11 0.25 -10.43
C GLY A 93 0.23 -0.51 -10.54
N LEU A 94 0.96 -0.73 -9.44
CA LEU A 94 2.21 -1.50 -9.48
C LEU A 94 1.98 -2.95 -9.94
N PHE A 95 0.81 -3.50 -9.66
CA PHE A 95 0.49 -4.89 -9.98
C PHE A 95 -0.22 -5.03 -11.34
N ASP A 96 -0.44 -3.93 -12.06
CA ASP A 96 -1.10 -3.97 -13.36
C ASP A 96 -0.19 -4.56 -14.42
N ARG A 97 -0.73 -5.56 -15.12
CA ARG A 97 -0.05 -6.27 -16.19
C ARG A 97 -0.45 -5.70 -17.55
N SER A 98 0.54 -5.33 -18.34
CA SER A 98 0.41 -4.91 -19.75
C SER A 98 0.94 -5.95 -20.73
N ASP A 99 1.44 -7.07 -20.22
CA ASP A 99 2.00 -8.20 -20.98
C ASP A 99 0.95 -9.29 -21.28
N GLY A 100 -0.32 -9.02 -20.99
CA GLY A 100 -1.44 -9.94 -21.24
C GLY A 100 -1.71 -10.97 -20.16
N GLY A 101 -1.02 -10.92 -19.01
CA GLY A 101 -1.38 -11.71 -17.82
C GLY A 101 -2.30 -10.97 -16.84
N PRO A 102 -2.82 -11.66 -15.81
CA PRO A 102 -3.97 -12.55 -15.93
C PRO A 102 -5.21 -11.85 -16.53
N GLU A 103 -6.25 -12.61 -16.85
CA GLU A 103 -7.52 -12.04 -17.36
C GLU A 103 -8.21 -11.09 -16.36
N TRP A 104 -7.73 -10.97 -15.13
CA TRP A 104 -8.40 -10.20 -14.07
C TRP A 104 -7.59 -8.94 -13.72
N PRO A 105 -8.25 -7.81 -13.43
CA PRO A 105 -7.55 -6.62 -12.98
C PRO A 105 -6.97 -6.79 -11.58
N THR A 106 -5.97 -5.97 -11.24
CA THR A 106 -5.57 -5.80 -9.83
C THR A 106 -6.73 -5.19 -9.06
N PHE A 107 -7.11 -5.83 -7.97
CA PHE A 107 -8.02 -5.25 -6.98
C PHE A 107 -7.24 -4.53 -5.88
N GLY A 108 -7.68 -3.33 -5.54
CA GLY A 108 -7.13 -2.57 -4.41
C GLY A 108 -8.11 -2.55 -3.24
N ILE A 109 -7.58 -2.53 -2.02
CA ILE A 109 -8.36 -2.30 -0.79
C ILE A 109 -7.87 -0.99 -0.18
N ARG A 110 -8.79 -0.07 0.10
CA ARG A 110 -8.46 1.26 0.60
C ARG A 110 -9.27 1.59 1.85
N LEU A 111 -8.56 1.99 2.90
CA LEU A 111 -9.13 2.32 4.21
C LEU A 111 -9.55 3.80 4.29
N SER A 112 -10.34 4.26 3.31
CA SER A 112 -10.86 5.63 3.31
C SER A 112 -12.31 5.67 2.85
N SER A 113 -13.10 6.55 3.44
CA SER A 113 -14.45 6.87 2.97
C SER A 113 -14.42 7.79 1.75
N ARG A 114 -15.57 7.91 1.09
CA ARG A 114 -15.83 9.04 0.18
C ARG A 114 -15.68 10.37 0.95
N PRO A 115 -15.30 11.48 0.29
CA PRO A 115 -14.91 12.73 0.93
C PRO A 115 -15.89 13.23 2.01
N GLY A 116 -15.36 13.68 3.14
CA GLY A 116 -16.06 14.31 4.26
C GLY A 116 -15.18 15.32 4.99
N ILE A 117 -15.73 16.08 5.95
CA ILE A 117 -14.94 17.03 6.77
C ILE A 117 -14.38 16.27 7.98
N PRO A 118 -13.05 16.10 8.11
CA PRO A 118 -12.45 15.44 9.27
C PRO A 118 -12.63 16.28 10.56
N PRO A 119 -12.66 15.65 11.74
CA PRO A 119 -12.70 16.36 13.02
C PRO A 119 -11.46 17.23 13.23
N THR A 120 -11.62 18.34 13.97
CA THR A 120 -10.50 19.24 14.29
C THR A 120 -9.74 18.70 15.50
N HIS A 121 -8.45 18.39 15.31
CA HIS A 121 -7.54 18.02 16.39
C HIS A 121 -6.58 19.18 16.72
N PRO A 122 -6.41 19.53 18.00
CA PRO A 122 -5.45 20.57 18.39
C PRO A 122 -4.01 20.08 18.23
N VAL A 123 -3.15 20.90 17.62
CA VAL A 123 -1.72 20.62 17.43
C VAL A 123 -0.90 21.50 18.38
N HIS A 124 -0.18 20.89 19.32
CA HIS A 124 0.54 21.59 20.37
C HIS A 124 2.01 21.16 20.50
N GLY A 125 2.90 22.04 20.04
CA GLY A 125 4.35 21.83 20.13
C GLY A 125 4.97 21.18 18.89
N PRO A 126 6.31 21.05 18.86
CA PRO A 126 7.04 20.69 17.65
C PRO A 126 6.83 19.23 17.23
N VAL A 127 6.69 18.31 18.18
CA VAL A 127 6.52 16.87 17.89
C VAL A 127 5.14 16.59 17.30
N SER A 128 4.07 17.09 17.93
CA SER A 128 2.71 16.94 17.40
C SER A 128 2.54 17.64 16.05
N LEU A 129 3.25 18.75 15.82
CA LEU A 129 3.27 19.42 14.53
C LEU A 129 3.92 18.53 13.46
N GLY A 130 5.04 17.86 13.78
CA GLY A 130 5.70 16.92 12.88
C GLY A 130 4.79 15.74 12.51
N ILE A 131 4.12 15.15 13.49
CA ILE A 131 3.16 14.05 13.29
C ILE A 131 1.99 14.52 12.43
N ALA A 132 1.33 15.63 12.80
CA ALA A 132 0.19 16.16 12.04
C ALA A 132 0.56 16.53 10.60
N ALA A 133 1.77 17.04 10.36
CA ALA A 133 2.26 17.32 9.01
C ALA A 133 2.45 16.05 8.19
N VAL A 134 2.99 14.98 8.79
CA VAL A 134 3.12 13.66 8.15
C VAL A 134 1.75 13.07 7.82
N GLU A 135 0.81 13.06 8.78
CA GLU A 135 -0.56 12.59 8.57
C GLU A 135 -1.26 13.37 7.44
N THR A 136 -1.05 14.68 7.38
CA THR A 136 -1.60 15.53 6.32
C THR A 136 -1.00 15.19 4.94
N LEU A 137 0.30 14.92 4.87
CA LEU A 137 0.95 14.53 3.61
C LEU A 137 0.42 13.20 3.10
N VAL A 138 0.30 12.21 3.98
CA VAL A 138 -0.24 10.88 3.65
C VAL A 138 -1.70 10.97 3.18
N SER A 139 -2.54 11.71 3.91
CA SER A 139 -3.97 11.85 3.61
C SER A 139 -4.30 12.78 2.43
N ASN A 140 -3.37 13.61 1.95
CA ASN A 140 -3.60 14.49 0.80
C ASN A 140 -3.11 13.89 -0.53
N GLN A 141 -2.06 13.05 -0.51
CA GLN A 141 -1.61 12.26 -1.67
C GLN A 141 -2.74 11.37 -2.23
N ASP A 142 -3.69 11.08 -1.36
CA ASP A 142 -4.85 10.23 -1.50
C ASP A 142 -5.92 10.72 -2.48
N ASN A 143 -5.96 12.00 -2.86
CA ASN A 143 -6.99 12.52 -3.77
C ASN A 143 -6.68 12.31 -5.25
N ALA A 144 -5.40 12.27 -5.65
CA ALA A 144 -5.02 12.24 -7.07
C ALA A 144 -5.27 10.89 -7.77
N TYR A 145 -5.38 9.77 -7.02
CA TYR A 145 -5.65 8.43 -7.58
C TYR A 145 -7.14 8.09 -7.65
N ILE A 146 -7.98 8.78 -6.88
CA ILE A 146 -9.45 8.64 -6.93
C ILE A 146 -10.02 9.25 -8.23
N ASP A 147 -9.22 10.06 -8.94
CA ASP A 147 -9.63 10.70 -10.19
C ASP A 147 -9.66 9.75 -11.40
N ASP A 148 -9.02 8.57 -11.34
CA ASP A 148 -9.13 7.56 -12.40
C ASP A 148 -10.38 6.67 -12.16
N PRO A 149 -11.43 6.78 -13.00
CA PRO A 149 -12.65 5.99 -12.84
C PRO A 149 -12.39 4.48 -12.88
N CYS A 150 -11.33 4.04 -13.56
CA CYS A 150 -10.99 2.62 -13.68
C CYS A 150 -10.31 2.06 -12.44
N THR A 151 -9.48 2.87 -11.78
CA THR A 151 -8.96 2.57 -10.44
C THR A 151 -10.08 2.52 -9.41
N VAL A 152 -11.05 3.43 -9.45
CA VAL A 152 -12.22 3.39 -8.54
C VAL A 152 -13.04 2.10 -8.72
N ARG A 153 -13.28 1.67 -9.97
CA ARG A 153 -14.09 0.48 -10.28
C ARG A 153 -13.51 -0.85 -9.78
N ARG A 154 -12.20 -0.90 -9.51
CA ARG A 154 -11.51 -2.09 -8.99
C ARG A 154 -11.00 -1.90 -7.55
N THR A 155 -11.49 -0.87 -6.86
CA THR A 155 -11.10 -0.58 -5.48
C THR A 155 -12.26 -0.87 -4.53
N ILE A 156 -11.97 -1.66 -3.50
CA ILE A 156 -12.83 -1.90 -2.36
C ILE A 156 -12.56 -0.78 -1.35
N PHE A 157 -13.54 0.10 -1.16
CA PHE A 157 -13.47 1.17 -0.18
C PHE A 157 -14.00 0.70 1.17
N VAL A 158 -13.17 0.77 2.20
CA VAL A 158 -13.49 0.40 3.58
C VAL A 158 -13.48 1.67 4.43
N PRO A 159 -14.65 2.13 4.91
CA PRO A 159 -14.73 3.31 5.78
C PRO A 159 -13.96 3.12 7.10
N ALA A 160 -12.91 3.91 7.32
CA ALA A 160 -12.05 3.82 8.51
C ALA A 160 -11.57 5.17 9.05
N ASP A 161 -11.96 6.30 8.43
CA ASP A 161 -11.42 7.65 8.72
C ASP A 161 -11.73 8.17 10.13
N GLU A 162 -12.64 7.49 10.83
CA GLU A 162 -12.99 7.78 12.23
C GLU A 162 -11.87 7.43 13.21
N ILE A 163 -10.92 6.56 12.80
CA ILE A 163 -9.85 6.04 13.64
C ILE A 163 -8.52 6.45 13.02
N SER A 164 -7.68 7.11 13.81
CA SER A 164 -6.33 7.48 13.35
C SER A 164 -5.49 6.22 13.11
N PRO A 165 -4.67 6.18 12.05
CA PRO A 165 -3.72 5.08 11.81
C PRO A 165 -2.71 4.85 12.94
N ILE A 166 -2.52 5.85 13.80
CA ILE A 166 -1.59 5.81 14.94
C ILE A 166 -2.32 5.77 16.30
N ASP A 167 -3.62 5.46 16.29
CA ASP A 167 -4.38 5.20 17.51
C ASP A 167 -4.11 3.76 17.99
N PHE A 168 -3.18 3.62 18.94
CA PHE A 168 -2.82 2.33 19.53
C PHE A 168 -3.75 1.92 20.69
N ASP A 169 -4.69 2.78 21.09
CA ASP A 169 -5.57 2.57 22.24
C ASP A 169 -7.02 2.22 21.81
N ILE A 170 -7.21 1.76 20.57
CA ILE A 170 -8.52 1.34 20.06
C ILE A 170 -9.14 0.23 20.92
N THR A 171 -10.44 0.36 21.21
CA THR A 171 -11.16 -0.64 22.00
C THR A 171 -11.40 -1.93 21.23
N ALA A 172 -11.76 -2.99 21.95
CA ALA A 172 -12.13 -4.26 21.31
C ALA A 172 -13.34 -4.10 20.38
N GLU A 173 -14.29 -3.24 20.77
CA GLU A 173 -15.48 -2.91 19.98
C GLU A 173 -15.12 -2.13 18.71
N GLN A 174 -14.21 -1.15 18.79
CA GLN A 174 -13.73 -0.42 17.62
C GLN A 174 -12.99 -1.35 16.65
N ARG A 175 -12.12 -2.23 17.16
CA ARG A 175 -11.42 -3.24 16.35
C ARG A 175 -12.39 -4.17 15.64
N GLU A 176 -13.40 -4.69 16.34
CA GLU A 176 -14.42 -5.54 15.74
C GLU A 176 -15.24 -4.78 14.70
N ALA A 177 -15.61 -3.53 14.97
CA ALA A 177 -16.33 -2.69 14.02
C ALA A 177 -15.52 -2.46 12.73
N LEU A 178 -14.20 -2.17 12.84
CA LEU A 178 -13.31 -2.04 11.68
C LEU A 178 -13.25 -3.35 10.87
N TYR A 179 -13.12 -4.49 11.54
CA TYR A 179 -13.11 -5.80 10.89
C TYR A 179 -14.41 -6.07 10.12
N GLN A 180 -15.57 -5.85 10.76
CA GLN A 180 -16.88 -6.05 10.14
C GLN A 180 -17.12 -5.12 8.96
N ARG A 181 -16.69 -3.85 9.04
CA ARG A 181 -16.75 -2.90 7.91
C ARG A 181 -15.95 -3.43 6.71
N GLY A 182 -14.74 -3.93 6.94
CA GLY A 182 -13.91 -4.53 5.88
C GLY A 182 -14.55 -5.77 5.26
N LEU A 183 -15.08 -6.67 6.10
CA LEU A 183 -15.77 -7.87 5.64
C LEU A 183 -17.01 -7.53 4.79
N GLN A 184 -17.83 -6.59 5.26
CA GLN A 184 -19.02 -6.13 4.55
C GLN A 184 -18.66 -5.50 3.21
N ALA A 185 -17.68 -4.59 3.17
CA ALA A 185 -17.23 -3.93 1.95
C ALA A 185 -16.71 -4.94 0.92
N GLY A 186 -15.94 -5.95 1.36
CA GLY A 186 -15.48 -7.03 0.49
C GLY A 186 -16.63 -7.87 -0.06
N GLN A 187 -17.60 -8.25 0.78
CA GLN A 187 -18.78 -9.01 0.35
C GLN A 187 -19.64 -8.23 -0.65
N GLU A 188 -19.91 -6.95 -0.38
CA GLU A 188 -20.67 -6.08 -1.27
C GLU A 188 -19.97 -5.91 -2.62
N PHE A 189 -18.65 -5.68 -2.61
CA PHE A 189 -17.87 -5.60 -3.83
C PHE A 189 -17.97 -6.90 -4.64
N LEU A 190 -17.76 -8.07 -4.03
CA LEU A 190 -17.83 -9.35 -4.74
C LEU A 190 -19.23 -9.67 -5.30
N GLN A 191 -20.29 -9.16 -4.67
CA GLN A 191 -21.68 -9.35 -5.16
C GLN A 191 -22.04 -8.41 -6.30
N THR A 192 -21.48 -7.20 -6.31
CA THR A 192 -21.89 -6.12 -7.24
C THR A 192 -20.91 -5.90 -8.38
N TRP A 193 -19.65 -6.30 -8.21
CA TRP A 193 -18.62 -6.11 -9.22
C TRP A 193 -18.83 -7.05 -10.41
N ASN A 194 -18.76 -6.47 -11.61
CA ASN A 194 -18.95 -7.17 -12.86
C ASN A 194 -17.74 -6.98 -13.78
N TYR A 195 -17.12 -8.09 -14.16
CA TYR A 195 -15.93 -8.08 -15.02
C TYR A 195 -16.21 -7.53 -16.43
N GLN A 196 -17.36 -7.87 -17.03
CA GLN A 196 -17.72 -7.41 -18.38
C GLN A 196 -17.93 -5.89 -18.40
N ASP A 197 -18.62 -5.36 -17.39
CA ASP A 197 -18.83 -3.91 -17.25
C ASP A 197 -17.51 -3.16 -17.00
N TYR A 198 -16.59 -3.78 -16.25
CA TYR A 198 -15.25 -3.24 -16.04
C TYR A 198 -14.47 -3.14 -17.36
N ILE A 199 -14.37 -4.24 -18.12
CA ILE A 199 -13.66 -4.27 -19.40
C ILE A 199 -14.28 -3.33 -20.42
N ALA A 200 -15.62 -3.25 -20.48
CA ALA A 200 -16.32 -2.34 -21.38
C ALA A 200 -16.01 -0.85 -21.08
N ALA A 201 -15.83 -0.50 -19.80
CA ALA A 201 -15.54 0.86 -19.37
C ALA A 201 -14.04 1.21 -19.40
N CYS A 202 -13.16 0.25 -19.12
CA CYS A 202 -11.74 0.48 -18.84
C CYS A 202 -10.78 -0.17 -19.83
N GLY A 203 -11.29 -0.98 -20.76
CA GLY A 203 -10.48 -1.82 -21.63
C GLY A 203 -10.01 -3.10 -20.94
N GLY A 204 -9.44 -4.01 -21.73
CA GLY A 204 -8.69 -5.15 -21.19
C GLY A 204 -7.32 -4.74 -20.67
N PRO A 205 -6.58 -5.64 -20.00
CA PRO A 205 -5.18 -5.40 -19.64
C PRO A 205 -4.45 -4.85 -20.88
N ALA A 206 -3.86 -3.66 -20.71
CA ALA A 206 -3.43 -2.82 -21.82
C ALA A 206 -2.55 -3.61 -22.79
N LYS A 207 -2.84 -3.52 -24.10
CA LYS A 207 -1.84 -3.92 -25.11
C LYS A 207 -0.63 -2.99 -24.98
N PRO A 208 0.60 -3.51 -25.05
CA PRO A 208 1.78 -2.67 -24.90
C PRO A 208 1.77 -1.58 -25.98
N LEU A 209 1.99 -0.34 -25.55
CA LEU A 209 2.43 0.71 -26.46
C LEU A 209 3.84 0.34 -26.90
N VAL A 210 4.01 0.13 -28.21
CA VAL A 210 5.28 -0.12 -28.89
C VAL A 210 6.28 0.98 -28.57
#